data_AF-A0A3D0NNF4-F1
#
_entry.id   AF-A0A3D0NNF4-F1
#
_cell.length_a   1.000
_cell.length_b   1.000
_cell.length_c   1.000
_cell.angle_alpha   90.00
_cell.angle_beta   90.00
_cell.angle_gamma   90.00
#
_symmetry.space_group_name_H-M   'P 1'
#
loop_
_entity.id
_entity.type
_entity.pdbx_description
1 polymer ?
#
loop_
_entity_poly.entity_id
_entity_poly.type
_entity_poly.pdbx_seq_one_letter_code
_entity_poly.pdbx_strand_id
1 'polypeptide(L)'
;MKYFETVYKKQNQTIETDAPIVLQETAIIKDTVDNLIQLRNVFFNVGDQKIIAIAIKISQSDVFGEVLSEPFEYVYEDIQFNARESFGNKVAIDLHAKARKAKVDILKAVLEDGTVWVSNPENVIGIQPQREIEASDDFIESIDTNIPRPIFYYVENDSCWQCTCGEPNKISSVTCRKCHRNREVVKELFNSESIHNLFL
;
A
#
# COMPACT_ATOMS: atom_id res chain seq x y z
N MET A 1 31.09 -2.44 5.10
CA MET A 1 30.44 -3.74 4.89
C MET A 1 28.94 -3.51 4.81
N LYS A 2 28.25 -4.02 3.79
CA LYS A 2 26.80 -3.82 3.63
C LYS A 2 26.09 -4.95 4.37
N TYR A 3 25.52 -4.65 5.55
CA TYR A 3 24.90 -5.66 6.43
C TYR A 3 23.66 -6.32 5.82
N PHE A 4 22.89 -5.57 5.03
CA PHE A 4 21.63 -6.02 4.43
C PHE A 4 21.58 -5.74 2.94
N GLU A 5 21.13 -6.72 2.15
CA GLU A 5 20.96 -6.59 0.70
C GLU A 5 19.51 -6.88 0.30
N THR A 6 18.83 -5.93 -0.35
CA THR A 6 17.51 -6.17 -0.94
C THR A 6 17.66 -7.01 -2.21
N VAL A 7 17.10 -8.22 -2.21
CA VAL A 7 17.16 -9.18 -3.34
C VAL A 7 15.84 -9.29 -4.11
N TYR A 8 14.77 -8.76 -3.54
CA TYR A 8 13.45 -8.65 -4.18
C TYR A 8 12.73 -7.45 -3.59
N LYS A 9 12.01 -6.72 -4.43
CA LYS A 9 11.11 -5.64 -4.01
C LYS A 9 9.94 -5.58 -4.99
N LYS A 10 8.73 -5.56 -4.46
CA LYS A 10 7.50 -5.45 -5.23
C LYS A 10 6.54 -4.49 -4.55
N GLN A 11 5.97 -3.58 -5.34
CA GLN A 11 4.81 -2.80 -4.96
C GLN A 11 3.54 -3.56 -5.31
N ASN A 12 2.49 -3.33 -4.54
CA ASN A 12 1.20 -3.96 -4.82
C ASN A 12 0.60 -3.46 -6.12
N GLN A 13 -0.13 -4.36 -6.79
CA GLN A 13 -0.83 -4.09 -8.06
C GLN A 13 -2.36 -4.11 -7.87
N THR A 14 -2.82 -4.54 -6.70
CA THR A 14 -4.22 -4.60 -6.32
C THR A 14 -4.38 -4.09 -4.90
N ILE A 15 -5.57 -3.60 -4.58
CA ILE A 15 -5.97 -3.18 -3.24
C ILE A 15 -7.36 -3.71 -2.95
N GLU A 16 -7.62 -4.05 -1.70
CA GLU A 16 -8.98 -4.27 -1.24
C GLU A 16 -9.56 -2.98 -0.66
N THR A 17 -10.63 -2.48 -1.27
CA THR A 17 -11.15 -1.12 -1.04
C THR A 17 -11.82 -0.91 0.32
N ASP A 18 -12.23 -1.97 1.01
CA ASP A 18 -12.76 -1.90 2.38
C ASP A 18 -11.68 -2.22 3.44
N ALA A 19 -10.51 -2.71 3.04
CA ALA A 19 -9.48 -3.12 3.99
C ALA A 19 -8.90 -1.96 4.77
N PRO A 20 -8.93 -1.91 6.11
CA PRO A 20 -8.38 -0.78 6.87
C PRO A 20 -6.85 -0.63 6.70
N ILE A 21 -6.21 -1.56 5.99
CA ILE A 21 -4.78 -1.63 5.76
C ILE A 21 -4.50 -1.78 4.27
N VAL A 22 -3.46 -1.09 3.81
CA VAL A 22 -2.87 -1.28 2.49
C VAL A 22 -1.47 -1.82 2.64
N LEU A 23 -1.16 -2.96 2.01
CA LEU A 23 0.22 -3.40 1.82
C LEU A 23 0.83 -2.54 0.71
N GLN A 24 1.78 -1.69 1.07
CA GLN A 24 2.45 -0.76 0.14
C GLN A 24 3.64 -1.43 -0.56
N GLU A 25 4.40 -2.22 0.18
CA GLU A 25 5.65 -2.81 -0.29
C GLU A 25 5.90 -4.16 0.36
N THR A 26 6.38 -5.10 -0.45
CA THR A 26 6.99 -6.34 0.00
C THR A 26 8.43 -6.42 -0.51
N ALA A 27 9.38 -6.66 0.38
CA ALA A 27 10.78 -6.84 0.05
C ALA A 27 11.35 -8.11 0.68
N ILE A 28 12.29 -8.75 -0.02
CA ILE A 28 13.14 -9.79 0.58
C ILE A 28 14.53 -9.19 0.76
N ILE A 29 15.03 -9.31 1.98
CA ILE A 29 16.34 -8.83 2.40
C ILE A 29 17.20 -10.02 2.79
N LYS A 30 18.42 -10.05 2.28
CA LYS A 30 19.47 -10.95 2.73
C LYS A 30 20.26 -10.28 3.84
N ASP A 31 20.25 -10.85 5.03
CA ASP A 31 21.23 -10.56 6.06
C ASP A 31 22.56 -11.18 5.63
N THR A 32 23.61 -10.36 5.53
CA THR A 32 24.93 -10.81 5.05
C THR A 32 25.81 -11.35 6.17
N VAL A 33 25.45 -11.11 7.44
CA VAL A 33 26.16 -11.62 8.62
C VAL A 33 25.73 -13.04 8.89
N ASP A 34 24.41 -13.24 9.05
CA ASP A 34 23.83 -14.55 9.41
C ASP A 34 23.38 -15.36 8.19
N ASN A 35 23.48 -14.78 6.98
CA ASN A 35 23.05 -15.37 5.72
C ASN A 35 21.55 -15.76 5.71
N LEU A 36 20.73 -15.03 6.46
CA LEU A 36 19.29 -15.21 6.55
C LEU A 36 18.58 -14.50 5.39
N ILE A 37 17.49 -15.09 4.92
CA ILE A 37 16.59 -14.48 3.94
C ILE A 37 15.32 -14.09 4.67
N GLN A 38 15.01 -12.79 4.67
CA GLN A 38 13.96 -12.22 5.48
C GLN A 38 12.97 -11.43 4.62
N LEU A 39 11.69 -11.68 4.83
CA LEU A 39 10.61 -10.86 4.30
C LEU A 39 10.44 -9.61 5.16
N ARG A 40 10.27 -8.47 4.51
CA ARG A 40 9.79 -7.24 5.13
C ARG A 40 8.60 -6.70 4.35
N ASN A 41 7.59 -6.27 5.09
CA ASN A 41 6.39 -5.68 4.53
C ASN A 41 6.22 -4.26 5.06
N VAL A 42 5.76 -3.35 4.22
CA VAL A 42 5.34 -2.01 4.65
C VAL A 42 3.85 -1.93 4.45
N PHE A 43 3.13 -1.77 5.56
CA PHE A 43 1.69 -1.54 5.57
C PHE A 43 1.42 -0.07 5.83
N PHE A 44 0.25 0.41 5.41
CA PHE A 44 -0.28 1.72 5.77
C PHE A 44 -1.71 1.59 6.28
N ASN A 45 -2.01 2.23 7.40
CA ASN A 45 -3.35 2.24 7.97
C ASN A 45 -4.17 3.36 7.32
N VAL A 46 -5.14 2.97 6.49
CA VAL A 46 -6.07 3.88 5.80
C VAL A 46 -7.39 4.04 6.57
N GLY A 47 -7.53 3.40 7.73
CA GLY A 47 -8.65 3.59 8.63
C GLY A 47 -8.44 4.79 9.56
N ASP A 48 -9.48 5.04 10.36
CA ASP A 48 -9.49 6.10 11.39
C ASP A 48 -9.20 5.56 12.80
N GLN A 49 -9.08 4.24 12.93
CA GLN A 49 -8.81 3.56 14.18
C GLN A 49 -7.42 2.91 14.16
N LYS A 50 -6.84 2.73 15.35
CA LYS A 50 -5.63 1.92 15.50
C LYS A 50 -5.93 0.46 15.19
N ILE A 51 -4.92 -0.22 14.67
CA ILE A 51 -4.92 -1.66 14.42
C ILE A 51 -3.99 -2.34 15.41
N ILE A 52 -4.49 -3.39 16.05
CA ILE A 52 -3.79 -4.10 17.13
C ILE A 52 -3.30 -5.50 16.72
N ALA A 53 -3.81 -6.04 15.60
CA ALA A 53 -3.27 -7.26 15.02
C ALA A 53 -3.52 -7.34 13.51
N ILE A 54 -2.63 -8.02 12.79
CA ILE A 54 -2.75 -8.29 11.34
C ILE A 54 -2.35 -9.75 11.09
N ALA A 55 -3.21 -10.51 10.41
CA ALA A 55 -2.83 -11.83 9.89
C ALA A 55 -2.59 -11.76 8.39
N ILE A 56 -1.47 -12.32 7.93
CA ILE A 56 -1.10 -12.41 6.53
C ILE A 56 -0.81 -13.86 6.13
N LYS A 57 -1.01 -14.15 4.85
CA LYS A 57 -0.56 -15.39 4.21
C LYS A 57 0.64 -15.10 3.32
N ILE A 58 1.66 -15.93 3.43
CA ILE A 58 2.94 -15.76 2.71
C ILE A 58 3.14 -16.96 1.79
N SER A 59 3.32 -16.68 0.50
CA SER A 59 3.79 -17.65 -0.49
C SER A 59 5.19 -17.25 -0.95
N GLN A 60 6.11 -18.21 -1.04
CA GLN A 60 7.51 -17.97 -1.39
C GLN A 60 7.96 -18.88 -2.54
N SER A 61 8.73 -18.31 -3.45
CA SER A 61 9.34 -19.03 -4.57
C SER A 61 10.78 -18.61 -4.79
N ASP A 62 11.52 -19.44 -5.52
CA ASP A 62 12.89 -19.16 -5.90
C ASP A 62 12.97 -18.11 -7.03
N VAL A 63 14.18 -17.92 -7.57
CA VAL A 63 14.42 -16.93 -8.63
C VAL A 63 13.71 -17.29 -9.95
N PHE A 64 13.50 -18.58 -10.20
CA PHE A 64 12.82 -19.10 -11.39
C PHE A 64 11.30 -19.10 -11.22
N GLY A 65 10.81 -18.98 -9.99
CA GLY A 65 9.39 -18.96 -9.66
C GLY A 65 8.86 -20.30 -9.13
N GLU A 66 9.74 -21.27 -8.89
CA GLU A 66 9.37 -22.57 -8.32
C GLU A 66 8.99 -22.40 -6.84
N VAL A 67 7.86 -23.00 -6.45
CA VAL A 67 7.34 -22.94 -5.08
C VAL A 67 8.31 -23.66 -4.13
N LEU A 68 8.71 -23.00 -3.05
CA LEU A 68 9.69 -23.53 -2.10
C LEU A 68 9.05 -24.29 -0.94
N SER A 69 7.83 -23.94 -0.57
CA SER A 69 7.06 -24.56 0.50
C SER A 69 5.56 -24.27 0.33
N GLU A 70 4.72 -25.00 1.05
CA GLU A 70 3.32 -24.60 1.23
C GLU A 70 3.25 -23.16 1.81
N PRO A 71 2.24 -22.36 1.41
CA PRO A 71 2.03 -21.05 2.01
C PRO A 71 1.76 -21.16 3.51
N PHE A 72 2.26 -20.21 4.29
CA PHE A 72 2.09 -20.18 5.74
C PHE A 72 1.52 -18.85 6.22
N GLU A 73 0.92 -18.85 7.40
CA GLU A 73 0.38 -17.66 8.03
C GLU A 73 1.40 -17.03 8.98
N TYR A 74 1.39 -15.70 9.06
CA TYR A 74 2.11 -14.94 10.06
C TYR A 74 1.16 -13.90 10.66
N VAL A 75 1.19 -13.78 11.99
CA VAL A 75 0.37 -12.82 12.71
C VAL A 75 1.29 -11.80 13.36
N TYR A 76 1.06 -10.53 13.04
CA TYR A 76 1.60 -9.41 13.80
C TYR A 76 0.66 -9.20 14.99
N GLU A 77 1.08 -9.62 16.17
CA GLU A 77 0.33 -9.47 17.44
C GLU A 77 0.93 -8.33 18.29
N ASP A 78 0.14 -7.81 19.23
CA ASP A 78 0.54 -6.77 20.18
C ASP A 78 1.11 -5.50 19.53
N ILE A 79 0.67 -5.18 18.31
CA ILE A 79 1.15 -4.00 17.59
C ILE A 79 0.35 -2.75 17.97
N GLN A 80 0.98 -1.59 17.82
CA GLN A 80 0.35 -0.27 17.97
C GLN A 80 0.39 0.45 16.63
N PHE A 81 -0.48 0.04 15.71
CA PHE A 81 -0.48 0.57 14.35
C PHE A 81 -1.51 1.68 14.20
N ASN A 82 -1.10 2.92 14.48
CA ASN A 82 -2.00 4.07 14.51
C ASN A 82 -2.61 4.37 13.12
N ALA A 83 -3.76 5.04 13.14
CA ALA A 83 -4.40 5.57 11.95
C ALA A 83 -3.42 6.47 11.16
N ARG A 84 -3.45 6.38 9.83
CA ARG A 84 -2.67 7.23 8.92
C ARG A 84 -1.15 7.10 9.02
N GLU A 85 -0.64 6.02 9.61
CA GLU A 85 0.79 5.73 9.70
C GLU A 85 1.19 4.52 8.86
N SER A 86 2.51 4.31 8.71
CA SER A 86 3.10 3.10 8.14
C SER A 86 3.65 2.18 9.24
N PHE A 87 3.58 0.86 9.01
CA PHE A 87 4.08 -0.17 9.93
C PHE A 87 4.80 -1.30 9.18
N GLY A 88 5.60 -2.10 9.89
CA GLY A 88 6.17 -3.37 9.40
C GLY A 88 7.58 -3.30 8.83
N ASN A 89 8.08 -2.11 8.46
CA ASN A 89 9.41 -1.94 7.86
C ASN A 89 10.60 -2.40 8.75
N LYS A 90 10.37 -2.54 10.06
CA LYS A 90 11.33 -3.01 11.06
C LYS A 90 11.10 -4.46 11.51
N VAL A 91 10.00 -5.09 11.11
CA VAL A 91 9.71 -6.49 11.44
C VAL A 91 10.20 -7.38 10.31
N ALA A 92 11.05 -8.34 10.65
CA ALA A 92 11.58 -9.32 9.72
C ALA A 92 10.90 -10.67 9.95
N ILE A 93 10.52 -11.35 8.87
CA ILE A 93 9.97 -12.71 8.91
C ILE A 93 10.92 -13.61 8.15
N ASP A 94 11.48 -14.62 8.81
CA ASP A 94 12.39 -15.55 8.16
C ASP A 94 11.67 -16.36 7.07
N LEU A 95 12.32 -16.46 5.93
CA LEU A 95 11.88 -17.24 4.78
C LEU A 95 12.81 -18.43 4.56
N HIS A 96 12.43 -19.28 3.61
CA HIS A 96 13.32 -20.30 3.09
C HIS A 96 14.58 -19.65 2.51
N ALA A 97 15.76 -20.24 2.74
CA ALA A 97 17.07 -19.67 2.34
C ALA A 97 17.22 -19.43 0.83
N LYS A 98 16.40 -20.10 0.00
CA LYS A 98 16.36 -19.93 -1.47
C LYS A 98 15.30 -18.93 -1.95
N ALA A 99 14.49 -18.34 -1.07
CA ALA A 99 13.41 -17.45 -1.46
C ALA A 99 13.95 -16.20 -2.17
N ARG A 100 13.41 -15.91 -3.35
CA ARG A 100 13.76 -14.73 -4.17
C ARG A 100 12.53 -14.02 -4.71
N LYS A 101 11.33 -14.57 -4.49
CA LYS A 101 10.04 -13.92 -4.75
C LYS A 101 9.09 -14.26 -3.61
N ALA A 102 8.21 -13.32 -3.28
CA ALA A 102 7.17 -13.52 -2.29
C ALA A 102 5.86 -12.86 -2.74
N LYS A 103 4.74 -13.50 -2.38
CA LYS A 103 3.40 -12.93 -2.41
C LYS A 103 2.87 -12.89 -0.98
N VAL A 104 2.29 -11.75 -0.62
CA VAL A 104 1.68 -11.54 0.70
C VAL A 104 0.23 -11.13 0.50
N ASP A 105 -0.67 -11.90 1.09
CA ASP A 105 -2.10 -11.62 1.11
C ASP A 105 -2.51 -11.26 2.54
N ILE A 106 -3.19 -10.14 2.75
CA ILE A 106 -3.74 -9.77 4.07
C ILE A 106 -5.03 -10.57 4.26
N LEU A 107 -5.14 -11.33 5.35
CA LEU A 107 -6.30 -12.18 5.62
C LEU A 107 -7.33 -11.48 6.50
N LYS A 108 -6.86 -10.84 7.57
CA LYS A 108 -7.71 -10.16 8.56
C LYS A 108 -6.90 -9.16 9.39
N ALA A 109 -7.60 -8.23 10.00
CA ALA A 109 -7.06 -7.24 10.92
C ALA A 109 -8.01 -7.02 12.09
N VAL A 110 -7.47 -6.70 13.27
CA VAL A 110 -8.25 -6.36 14.46
C VAL A 110 -8.04 -4.89 14.77
N LEU A 111 -9.14 -4.14 14.86
CA LEU A 111 -9.15 -2.73 15.25
C LEU A 111 -9.13 -2.59 16.79
N GLU A 112 -8.80 -1.42 17.29
CA GLU A 112 -8.72 -1.16 18.74
C GLU A 112 -10.05 -1.32 19.49
N ASP A 113 -11.19 -1.13 18.81
CA ASP A 113 -12.53 -1.38 19.35
C ASP A 113 -12.91 -2.88 19.38
N GLY A 114 -12.02 -3.76 18.91
CA GLY A 114 -12.23 -5.20 18.81
C GLY A 114 -12.91 -5.65 17.52
N THR A 115 -13.27 -4.73 16.62
CA THR A 115 -13.81 -5.06 15.30
C THR A 115 -12.78 -5.87 14.51
N VAL A 116 -13.22 -7.02 13.98
CA VAL A 116 -12.41 -7.85 13.10
C VAL A 116 -12.82 -7.60 11.66
N TRP A 117 -11.92 -7.00 10.90
CA TRP A 117 -12.04 -6.95 9.46
C TRP A 117 -11.45 -8.23 8.85
N VAL A 118 -12.14 -8.78 7.85
CA VAL A 118 -11.72 -9.99 7.11
C VAL A 118 -11.72 -9.67 5.62
N SER A 119 -10.69 -10.13 4.92
CA SER A 119 -10.54 -9.91 3.48
C SER A 119 -11.70 -10.53 2.69
N ASN A 120 -12.25 -9.74 1.78
CA ASN A 120 -13.23 -10.15 0.78
C ASN A 120 -12.66 -9.92 -0.63
N PRO A 121 -12.40 -10.99 -1.42
CA PRO A 121 -11.92 -10.89 -2.79
C PRO A 121 -12.80 -10.03 -3.72
N GLU A 122 -14.09 -9.90 -3.45
CA GLU A 122 -15.01 -9.08 -4.26
C GLU A 122 -14.72 -7.58 -4.15
N ASN A 123 -14.03 -7.15 -3.08
CA ASN A 123 -13.64 -5.76 -2.87
C ASN A 123 -12.26 -5.43 -3.46
N VAL A 124 -11.59 -6.41 -4.09
CA VAL A 124 -10.24 -6.25 -4.65
C VAL A 124 -10.33 -5.63 -6.04
N ILE A 125 -9.63 -4.50 -6.21
CA ILE A 125 -9.53 -3.79 -7.48
C ILE A 125 -8.07 -3.67 -7.91
N GLY A 126 -7.86 -3.52 -9.22
CA GLY A 126 -6.55 -3.22 -9.78
C GLY A 126 -6.14 -1.77 -9.56
N ILE A 127 -4.86 -1.55 -9.25
CA ILE A 127 -4.25 -0.23 -9.24
C ILE A 127 -3.98 0.15 -10.70
N GLN A 128 -4.62 1.24 -11.13
CA GLN A 128 -4.48 1.85 -12.44
C GLN A 128 -3.15 2.63 -12.49
N PRO A 129 -2.45 2.61 -13.64
CA PRO A 129 -1.31 3.50 -13.86
C PRO A 129 -1.75 4.96 -13.77
N GLN A 130 -0.98 5.79 -13.06
CA GLN A 130 -1.17 7.23 -13.02
C GLN A 130 0.10 7.95 -13.48
N ARG A 131 -0.07 9.10 -14.13
CA ARG A 131 1.02 10.02 -14.43
C ARG A 131 1.26 10.94 -13.23
N GLU A 132 2.52 11.23 -12.95
CA GLU A 132 2.88 12.25 -11.97
C GLU A 132 2.44 13.63 -12.46
N ILE A 133 2.08 14.50 -11.52
CA ILE A 133 1.72 15.89 -11.80
C ILE A 133 2.98 16.65 -12.19
N GLU A 134 2.90 17.38 -13.30
CA GLU A 134 3.99 18.17 -13.86
C GLU A 134 3.87 19.62 -13.39
N ALA A 135 4.08 19.86 -12.10
CA ALA A 135 4.04 21.19 -11.47
C ALA A 135 5.05 21.31 -10.33
N SER A 136 5.42 22.55 -9.94
CA SER A 136 6.29 22.76 -8.77
C SER A 136 5.56 22.43 -7.47
N ASP A 137 6.32 22.03 -6.45
CA ASP A 137 5.75 21.74 -5.13
C ASP A 137 5.04 22.96 -4.54
N ASP A 138 5.60 24.18 -4.67
CA ASP A 138 4.99 25.43 -4.22
C ASP A 138 3.61 25.68 -4.86
N PHE A 139 3.47 25.36 -6.14
CA PHE A 139 2.20 25.51 -6.85
C PHE A 139 1.17 24.51 -6.33
N ILE A 140 1.57 23.26 -6.14
CA ILE A 140 0.70 22.23 -5.57
C ILE A 140 0.24 22.60 -4.16
N GLU A 141 1.15 23.12 -3.33
CA GLU A 141 0.84 23.58 -1.98
C GLU A 141 -0.10 24.80 -1.98
N SER A 142 -0.05 25.65 -3.01
CA SER A 142 -0.97 26.79 -3.16
C SER A 142 -2.42 26.37 -3.43
N ILE A 143 -2.64 25.16 -3.95
CA ILE A 143 -3.96 24.61 -4.28
C ILE A 143 -4.44 23.66 -3.17
N ASP A 144 -3.55 22.85 -2.61
CA ASP A 144 -3.91 21.77 -1.71
C ASP A 144 -2.80 21.47 -0.68
N THR A 145 -3.09 21.82 0.58
CA THR A 145 -2.17 21.61 1.71
C THR A 145 -2.41 20.27 2.44
N ASN A 146 -3.29 19.39 1.94
CA ASN A 146 -3.59 18.12 2.62
C ASN A 146 -2.43 17.12 2.50
N ILE A 147 -2.24 16.32 3.55
CA ILE A 147 -1.26 15.24 3.59
C ILE A 147 -1.97 13.88 3.43
N PRO A 148 -1.43 12.94 2.64
CA PRO A 148 -0.29 13.08 1.72
C PRO A 148 -0.56 14.09 0.60
N ARG A 149 0.48 14.77 0.11
CA ARG A 149 0.38 15.74 -0.99
C ARG A 149 -0.16 15.10 -2.28
N PRO A 150 -0.74 15.88 -3.20
CA PRO A 150 -0.99 15.43 -4.57
C PRO A 150 0.34 15.09 -5.25
N ILE A 151 0.43 13.92 -5.88
CA ILE A 151 1.61 13.43 -6.60
C ILE A 151 1.22 13.06 -8.03
N PHE A 152 0.00 12.57 -8.24
CA PHE A 152 -0.47 12.02 -9.49
C PHE A 152 -1.73 12.73 -10.01
N TYR A 153 -1.94 12.69 -11.32
CA TYR A 153 -3.21 13.10 -11.92
C TYR A 153 -4.33 12.12 -11.55
N TYR A 154 -5.55 12.63 -11.44
CA TYR A 154 -6.75 11.80 -11.23
C TYR A 154 -6.96 10.83 -12.40
N VAL A 155 -7.36 9.58 -12.09
CA VAL A 155 -7.81 8.60 -13.10
C VAL A 155 -9.05 7.85 -12.62
N GLU A 156 -9.87 7.42 -13.55
CA GLU A 156 -11.14 6.73 -13.28
C GLU A 156 -11.44 5.72 -14.40
N ASN A 157 -12.04 4.59 -14.01
CA ASN A 157 -12.67 3.63 -14.91
C ASN A 157 -13.99 3.14 -14.29
N ASP A 158 -14.66 2.20 -14.94
CA ASP A 158 -15.99 1.70 -14.52
C ASP A 158 -16.00 1.04 -13.13
N SER A 159 -14.85 0.59 -12.63
CA SER A 159 -14.73 -0.14 -11.36
C SER A 159 -14.25 0.71 -10.18
N CYS A 160 -13.43 1.72 -10.43
CA CYS A 160 -12.80 2.52 -9.39
C CYS A 160 -12.27 3.86 -9.89
N TRP A 161 -12.01 4.76 -8.95
CA TRP A 161 -11.26 5.98 -9.18
C TRP A 161 -10.01 6.02 -8.30
N GLN A 162 -8.95 6.66 -8.79
CA GLN A 162 -7.69 6.83 -8.08
C GLN A 162 -7.43 8.29 -7.80
N CYS A 163 -7.20 8.57 -6.52
CA CYS A 163 -6.96 9.91 -6.03
C CYS A 163 -5.57 10.41 -6.48
N THR A 164 -5.37 11.71 -6.39
CA THR A 164 -4.09 12.37 -6.68
C THR A 164 -2.98 11.99 -5.71
N CYS A 165 -3.31 11.40 -4.56
CA CYS A 165 -2.34 10.80 -3.64
C CYS A 165 -1.94 9.35 -3.98
N GLY A 166 -2.49 8.80 -5.07
CA GLY A 166 -2.24 7.44 -5.56
C GLY A 166 -3.19 6.37 -5.04
N GLU A 167 -4.08 6.69 -4.09
CA GLU A 167 -4.95 5.70 -3.46
C GLU A 167 -6.17 5.37 -4.35
N PRO A 168 -6.41 4.08 -4.67
CA PRO A 168 -7.65 3.64 -5.31
C PRO A 168 -8.83 3.57 -4.35
N ASN A 169 -10.01 3.95 -4.84
CA ASN A 169 -11.25 4.02 -4.08
C ASN A 169 -12.37 3.38 -4.89
N LYS A 170 -13.42 2.89 -4.19
CA LYS A 170 -14.62 2.38 -4.87
C LYS A 170 -15.21 3.47 -5.74
N ILE A 171 -15.80 3.09 -6.88
CA ILE A 171 -16.47 4.04 -7.76
C ILE A 171 -17.60 4.81 -7.06
N SER A 172 -18.20 4.22 -6.02
CA SER A 172 -19.24 4.85 -5.19
C SER A 172 -18.70 5.77 -4.07
N SER A 173 -17.39 5.75 -3.79
CA SER A 173 -16.80 6.59 -2.74
C SER A 173 -16.73 8.05 -3.18
N VAL A 174 -17.21 8.95 -2.32
CA VAL A 174 -17.18 10.41 -2.55
C VAL A 174 -15.84 11.03 -2.12
N THR A 175 -15.15 10.41 -1.16
CA THR A 175 -13.88 10.89 -0.63
C THR A 175 -12.81 9.81 -0.72
N CYS A 176 -11.55 10.25 -0.84
CA CYS A 176 -10.42 9.35 -0.84
C CYS A 176 -10.24 8.74 0.55
N ARG A 177 -10.19 7.41 0.64
CA ARG A 177 -10.03 6.71 1.91
C ARG A 177 -8.71 6.99 2.61
N LYS A 178 -7.67 7.45 1.89
CA LYS A 178 -6.33 7.70 2.44
C LYS A 178 -6.11 9.16 2.85
N CYS A 179 -6.47 10.11 1.98
CA CYS A 179 -6.20 11.54 2.16
C CYS A 179 -7.46 12.40 2.33
N HIS A 180 -8.64 11.79 2.32
CA HIS A 180 -9.95 12.44 2.52
C HIS A 180 -10.36 13.51 1.50
N ARG A 181 -9.55 13.77 0.47
CA ARG A 181 -9.94 14.64 -0.64
C ARG A 181 -11.24 14.20 -1.28
N ASN A 182 -12.08 15.18 -1.64
CA ASN A 182 -13.31 14.95 -2.37
C ASN A 182 -13.01 14.59 -3.84
N ARG A 183 -13.68 13.57 -4.36
CA ARG A 183 -13.50 13.04 -5.71
C ARG A 183 -13.70 14.09 -6.80
N GLU A 184 -14.81 14.83 -6.76
CA GLU A 184 -15.14 15.79 -7.81
C GLU A 184 -14.15 16.97 -7.80
N VAL A 185 -13.77 17.43 -6.61
CA VAL A 185 -12.76 18.49 -6.47
C VAL A 185 -11.42 18.08 -7.08
N VAL A 186 -10.93 16.87 -6.79
CA VAL A 186 -9.63 16.43 -7.36
C VAL A 186 -9.72 16.18 -8.86
N LYS A 187 -10.86 15.72 -9.36
CA LYS A 187 -11.11 15.49 -10.79
C LYS A 187 -11.09 16.80 -11.57
N GLU A 188 -11.68 17.86 -11.01
CA GLU A 188 -11.72 19.19 -11.61
C GLU A 188 -10.37 19.93 -11.52
N LEU A 189 -9.70 19.89 -10.37
CA LEU A 189 -8.47 20.67 -10.13
C LEU A 189 -7.20 19.99 -10.67
N PHE A 190 -7.10 18.67 -10.55
CA PHE A 190 -5.90 17.92 -10.88
C PHE A 190 -6.07 17.08 -12.16
N ASN A 191 -6.51 17.75 -13.22
CA ASN A 191 -6.38 17.25 -14.58
C ASN A 191 -5.35 18.08 -15.36
N SER A 192 -4.82 17.54 -16.45
CA SER A 192 -3.73 18.17 -17.22
C SER A 192 -4.11 19.54 -17.78
N GLU A 193 -5.38 19.75 -18.14
CA GLU A 193 -5.85 21.01 -18.72
C GLU A 193 -5.95 22.11 -17.66
N SER A 194 -6.57 21.81 -16.51
CA SER A 194 -6.69 22.74 -15.38
C SER A 194 -5.33 23.17 -14.84
N ILE A 195 -4.41 22.22 -14.66
CA ILE A 195 -3.06 22.53 -14.18
C ILE A 195 -2.31 23.40 -15.19
N HIS A 196 -2.40 23.11 -16.49
CA HIS A 196 -1.75 23.92 -17.53
C HIS A 196 -2.31 25.33 -17.63
N ASN A 197 -3.64 25.50 -17.52
CA ASN A 197 -4.29 26.80 -17.60
C ASN A 197 -3.98 27.72 -16.40
N LEU A 198 -3.58 27.14 -15.26
CA LEU A 198 -3.13 27.90 -14.08
C LEU A 198 -1.66 28.36 -14.17
N PHE A 199 -0.92 27.95 -15.22
CA PHE A 199 0.42 28.43 -15.54
C PHE A 199 0.44 29.60 -16.54
N LEU A 200 -0.71 30.02 -17.07
CA LEU A 200 -0.89 31.17 -17.97
C LEU A 200 -1.51 32.36 -17.23
#